data_AF-A0A737YR68-F1
#
_entry.id   AF-A0A737YR68-F1
#
_cell.length_a   1.000
_cell.length_b   1.000
_cell.length_c   1.000
_cell.angle_alpha   90.00
_cell.angle_beta   90.00
_cell.angle_gamma   90.00
#
_symmetry.space_group_name_H-M   'P 1'
#
loop_
_entity.id
_entity.type
_entity.pdbx_description
1 polymer ?
#
loop_
_entity_poly.entity_id
_entity_poly.type
_entity_poly.pdbx_seq_one_letter_code
_entity_poly.pdbx_strand_id
1 'polypeptide(L)'
;MKKISLPKIGIRPVIDGRRMGVRESLEEQTMNMAKATAALITEKIRHACGAQVECVIADTCIAGMAESAACEEKFSSQNVGVTITVTPCWCYGSETIDMDPMRPKAIWGFNGTERPGAVYLAAALAAHSQKGIPAFSIY
;
A
#
# COMPACT_ATOMS: atom_id res chain seq x y z
N MET A 1 27.98 -7.20 -18.26
CA MET A 1 27.54 -6.28 -17.17
C MET A 1 26.34 -6.91 -16.49
N LYS A 2 26.37 -7.14 -15.16
CA LYS A 2 25.17 -7.59 -14.43
C LYS A 2 24.13 -6.48 -14.53
N LYS A 3 22.95 -6.75 -15.08
CA LYS A 3 21.78 -5.89 -14.89
C LYS A 3 21.45 -5.96 -13.40
N ILE A 4 21.90 -4.97 -12.63
CA ILE A 4 21.54 -4.84 -11.22
C ILE A 4 20.07 -4.43 -11.20
N SER A 5 19.21 -5.31 -10.71
CA SER A 5 17.81 -4.97 -10.46
C SER A 5 17.76 -4.02 -9.27
N LEU A 6 17.39 -2.77 -9.51
CA LEU A 6 17.21 -1.78 -8.45
C LEU A 6 15.92 -2.10 -7.66
N PRO A 7 15.89 -1.80 -6.35
CA PRO A 7 14.70 -2.05 -5.54
C PRO A 7 13.56 -1.12 -5.97
N LYS A 8 12.33 -1.65 -6.02
CA LYS A 8 11.12 -0.90 -6.35
C LYS A 8 10.29 -0.59 -5.11
N ILE A 9 9.36 0.35 -5.22
CA ILE A 9 8.38 0.67 -4.18
C ILE A 9 7.04 0.01 -4.52
N GLY A 10 6.54 -0.83 -3.63
CA GLY A 10 5.22 -1.45 -3.75
C GLY A 10 4.14 -0.55 -3.17
N ILE A 11 3.06 -0.29 -3.90
CA ILE A 11 1.93 0.52 -3.44
C ILE A 11 0.68 -0.34 -3.36
N ARG A 12 0.09 -0.40 -2.16
CA ARG A 12 -1.01 -1.28 -1.77
C ARG A 12 -2.29 -0.45 -1.55
N PRO A 13 -3.14 -0.24 -2.58
CA PRO A 13 -4.46 0.37 -2.39
C PRO A 13 -5.36 -0.58 -1.61
N VAL A 14 -5.69 -0.26 -0.36
CA VAL A 14 -6.61 -1.08 0.46
C VAL A 14 -8.00 -0.45 0.53
N ILE A 15 -9.03 -1.28 0.52
CA ILE A 15 -10.42 -0.85 0.37
C ILE A 15 -11.38 -1.63 1.28
N ASP A 16 -12.54 -1.03 1.58
CA ASP A 16 -13.65 -1.75 2.21
C ASP A 16 -14.14 -2.90 1.30
N GLY A 17 -14.20 -4.11 1.84
CA GLY A 17 -14.63 -5.30 1.09
C GLY A 17 -16.12 -5.44 0.87
N ARG A 18 -16.95 -4.62 1.53
CA ARG A 18 -18.42 -4.70 1.39
C ARG A 18 -18.83 -4.27 -0.02
N ARG A 19 -19.54 -5.15 -0.70
CA ARG A 19 -20.16 -4.86 -2.01
C ARG A 19 -21.49 -4.14 -1.84
N MET A 20 -22.31 -4.13 -2.88
CA MET A 20 -23.64 -3.50 -2.91
C MET A 20 -23.54 -1.97 -2.90
N GLY A 21 -22.54 -1.43 -3.59
CA GLY A 21 -22.35 0.01 -3.81
C GLY A 21 -21.32 0.65 -2.88
N VAL A 22 -20.87 -0.03 -1.82
CA VAL A 22 -19.85 0.52 -0.92
C VAL A 22 -18.47 0.46 -1.60
N ARG A 23 -17.94 -0.74 -1.85
CA ARG A 23 -16.64 -0.93 -2.51
C ARG A 23 -16.60 -0.26 -3.89
N GLU A 24 -17.63 -0.48 -4.70
CA GLU A 24 -17.73 0.01 -6.07
C GLU A 24 -17.63 1.55 -6.12
N SER A 25 -18.16 2.26 -5.12
CA SER A 25 -18.05 3.73 -5.04
C SER A 25 -16.66 4.25 -4.64
N LEU A 26 -15.77 3.38 -4.17
CA LEU A 26 -14.46 3.74 -3.62
C LEU A 26 -13.28 3.25 -4.46
N GLU A 27 -13.49 2.31 -5.40
CA GLU A 27 -12.43 1.71 -6.23
C GLU A 27 -11.59 2.77 -6.95
N GLU A 28 -12.26 3.72 -7.63
CA GLU A 28 -11.57 4.75 -8.39
C GLU A 28 -10.73 5.67 -7.50
N GLN A 29 -11.32 6.18 -6.41
CA GLN A 29 -10.62 7.07 -5.48
C GLN A 29 -9.43 6.37 -4.82
N THR A 30 -9.60 5.12 -4.39
CA THR A 30 -8.54 4.33 -3.75
C THR A 30 -7.38 4.08 -4.71
N MET A 31 -7.68 3.70 -5.95
CA MET A 31 -6.65 3.47 -6.96
C MET A 31 -5.98 4.78 -7.41
N ASN A 32 -6.71 5.89 -7.46
CA ASN A 32 -6.13 7.21 -7.77
C ASN A 32 -5.18 7.69 -6.67
N MET A 33 -5.45 7.38 -5.40
CA MET A 33 -4.52 7.64 -4.30
C MET A 33 -3.20 6.87 -4.46
N ALA A 34 -3.26 5.60 -4.91
CA ALA A 34 -2.08 4.81 -5.22
C ALA A 34 -1.29 5.38 -6.41
N LYS A 35 -1.98 5.75 -7.49
CA LYS A 35 -1.35 6.37 -8.68
C LYS A 35 -0.70 7.72 -8.34
N ALA A 36 -1.37 8.56 -7.56
CA ALA A 36 -0.83 9.84 -7.12
C ALA A 36 0.44 9.66 -6.26
N THR A 37 0.44 8.67 -5.37
CA THR A 37 1.61 8.29 -4.57
C THR A 37 2.78 7.86 -5.47
N ALA A 38 2.52 6.99 -6.45
CA ALA A 38 3.52 6.53 -7.42
C ALA A 38 4.12 7.70 -8.22
N ALA A 39 3.26 8.60 -8.70
CA ALA A 39 3.67 9.77 -9.48
C ALA A 39 4.57 10.71 -8.66
N LEU A 40 4.17 11.03 -7.43
CA LEU A 40 4.95 11.89 -6.53
C LEU A 40 6.34 11.33 -6.27
N ILE A 41 6.44 10.04 -5.94
CA ILE A 41 7.71 9.37 -5.64
C ILE A 41 8.61 9.37 -6.88
N THR A 42 8.06 8.95 -8.02
CA THR A 42 8.82 8.86 -9.28
C THR A 42 9.28 10.23 -9.75
N GLU A 43 8.49 11.28 -9.51
CA GLU A 43 8.87 12.65 -9.83
C GLU A 43 10.01 13.15 -8.95
N LYS A 44 9.90 13.00 -7.63
CA LYS A 44 10.75 13.68 -6.64
C LYS A 44 11.98 12.89 -6.19
N ILE A 45 11.98 11.56 -6.30
CA ILE A 45 13.04 10.71 -5.74
C ILE A 45 13.84 10.03 -6.86
N ARG A 46 15.14 9.87 -6.64
CA ARG A 46 16.06 9.10 -7.48
C ARG A 46 16.83 8.11 -6.62
N HIS A 47 17.27 7.01 -7.23
CA HIS A 47 18.30 6.18 -6.61
C HIS A 47 19.61 6.97 -6.51
N ALA A 48 20.49 6.59 -5.58
CA ALA A 48 21.79 7.24 -5.41
C ALA A 48 22.66 7.19 -6.68
N CYS A 49 22.42 6.21 -7.56
CA CYS A 49 23.06 6.10 -8.88
C CYS A 49 22.45 7.03 -9.95
N GLY A 50 21.46 7.86 -9.61
CA GLY A 50 20.78 8.78 -10.53
C GLY A 50 19.58 8.18 -11.28
N ALA A 51 19.38 6.86 -11.22
CA ALA A 51 18.23 6.21 -11.87
C ALA A 51 16.90 6.64 -11.25
N GLN A 52 15.83 6.66 -12.07
CA GLN A 52 14.47 6.89 -11.59
C GLN A 52 14.02 5.73 -10.69
N VAL A 53 13.32 6.06 -9.61
CA VAL A 53 12.69 5.06 -8.76
C VAL A 53 11.45 4.52 -9.47
N GLU A 54 11.31 3.20 -9.49
CA GLU A 54 10.13 2.54 -10.05
C GLU A 54 9.13 2.17 -8.94
N CYS A 55 7.85 2.34 -9.22
CA CYS A 55 6.76 1.92 -8.35
C CYS A 55 5.97 0.77 -8.97
N VAL A 56 5.51 -0.17 -8.15
CA VAL A 56 4.66 -1.30 -8.52
C VAL A 56 3.36 -1.19 -7.73
N ILE A 57 2.24 -0.98 -8.42
CA ILE A 57 0.92 -0.91 -7.78
C ILE A 57 0.29 -2.31 -7.82
N ALA A 58 -0.44 -2.71 -6.77
CA ALA A 58 -1.27 -3.93 -6.80
C ALA A 58 -2.25 -3.90 -8.00
N ASP A 59 -2.56 -5.06 -8.58
CA ASP A 59 -3.46 -5.12 -9.74
C ASP A 59 -4.91 -4.73 -9.40
N THR A 60 -5.32 -5.00 -8.17
CA THR A 60 -6.65 -4.67 -7.63
C THR A 60 -6.52 -3.93 -6.31
N CYS A 61 -7.57 -3.24 -5.90
CA CYS A 61 -7.70 -2.82 -4.50
C CYS A 61 -7.81 -4.07 -3.60
N ILE A 62 -7.23 -3.97 -2.41
CA ILE A 62 -7.06 -5.08 -1.46
C ILE A 62 -8.10 -4.93 -0.35
N ALA A 63 -9.09 -5.80 -0.33
CA ALA A 63 -10.12 -5.86 0.70
C ALA A 63 -9.92 -7.01 1.69
N GLY A 64 -9.04 -7.96 1.40
CA GLY A 64 -8.75 -9.08 2.29
C GLY A 64 -7.59 -9.96 1.84
N MET A 65 -7.50 -11.15 2.45
CA MET A 65 -6.32 -12.01 2.36
C MET A 65 -6.00 -12.48 0.93
N ALA A 66 -7.02 -12.82 0.13
CA ALA A 66 -6.80 -13.31 -1.23
C ALA A 66 -6.14 -12.27 -2.14
N GLU A 67 -6.64 -11.02 -2.11
CA GLU A 67 -6.08 -9.91 -2.87
C GLU A 67 -4.72 -9.47 -2.30
N SER A 68 -4.56 -9.54 -0.97
CA SER A 68 -3.27 -9.28 -0.32
C SER A 68 -2.20 -10.29 -0.75
N ALA A 69 -2.55 -11.57 -0.86
CA ALA A 69 -1.65 -12.63 -1.31
C ALA A 69 -1.25 -12.46 -2.78
N ALA A 70 -2.22 -12.14 -3.65
CA ALA A 70 -1.95 -11.85 -5.06
C ALA A 70 -1.03 -10.61 -5.23
N CYS A 71 -1.23 -9.58 -4.41
CA CYS A 71 -0.34 -8.42 -4.36
C CYS A 71 1.10 -8.83 -3.98
N GLU A 72 1.26 -9.71 -3.00
CA GLU A 72 2.60 -10.16 -2.57
C GLU A 72 3.29 -11.04 -3.61
N GLU A 73 2.55 -11.90 -4.31
CA GLU A 73 3.08 -12.67 -5.46
C GLU A 73 3.62 -11.73 -6.55
N LYS A 74 2.88 -10.67 -6.87
CA LYS A 74 3.35 -9.63 -7.79
C LYS A 74 4.60 -8.91 -7.26
N PHE A 75 4.62 -8.55 -5.98
CA PHE A 75 5.72 -7.75 -5.41
C PHE A 75 7.02 -8.53 -5.30
N SER A 76 6.94 -9.79 -4.90
CA SER A 76 8.09 -10.69 -4.78
C SER A 76 8.79 -10.93 -6.12
N SER A 77 8.04 -11.01 -7.22
CA SER A 77 8.61 -11.15 -8.58
C SER A 77 9.16 -9.84 -9.17
N GLN A 78 8.87 -8.69 -8.57
CA GLN A 78 9.26 -7.37 -9.08
C GLN A 78 10.35 -6.65 -8.26
N ASN A 79 11.00 -7.35 -7.33
CA ASN A 79 12.07 -6.80 -6.50
C ASN A 79 11.60 -5.57 -5.69
N VAL A 80 10.39 -5.64 -5.14
CA VAL A 80 9.87 -4.62 -4.22
C VAL A 80 10.62 -4.70 -2.90
N GLY A 81 11.26 -3.60 -2.51
CA GLY A 81 12.05 -3.51 -1.28
C GLY A 81 11.39 -2.72 -0.15
N VAL A 82 10.29 -2.02 -0.44
CA VAL A 82 9.55 -1.17 0.51
C VAL A 82 8.09 -1.10 0.09
N THR A 83 7.16 -1.03 1.05
CA THR A 83 5.73 -0.93 0.78
C THR A 83 5.08 0.32 1.37
N ILE A 84 4.14 0.90 0.63
CA ILE A 84 3.27 1.98 1.08
C ILE A 84 1.82 1.53 0.87
N THR A 85 1.09 1.38 1.96
CA THR A 85 -0.35 1.11 1.92
C THR A 85 -1.10 2.44 1.93
N VAL A 86 -2.11 2.59 1.08
CA VAL A 86 -2.91 3.82 0.96
C VAL A 86 -4.39 3.51 1.00
N THR A 87 -5.18 4.35 1.67
CA THR A 87 -6.64 4.22 1.60
C THR A 87 -7.40 5.51 1.94
N PRO A 88 -8.55 5.74 1.29
CA PRO A 88 -9.50 6.77 1.69
C PRO A 88 -10.54 6.27 2.71
N CYS A 89 -10.56 4.99 3.10
CA CYS A 89 -11.71 4.41 3.79
C CYS A 89 -11.35 3.38 4.89
N TRP A 90 -12.38 2.88 5.57
CA TRP A 90 -12.23 1.73 6.47
C TRP A 90 -11.87 0.48 5.67
N CYS A 91 -10.95 -0.33 6.20
CA CYS A 91 -10.62 -1.66 5.66
C CYS A 91 -10.40 -2.64 6.82
N TYR A 92 -10.41 -3.95 6.53
CA TYR A 92 -10.22 -4.98 7.55
C TYR A 92 -8.73 -5.14 7.91
N GLY A 93 -8.30 -4.42 8.95
CA GLY A 93 -6.91 -4.27 9.41
C GLY A 93 -6.00 -5.48 9.15
N SER A 94 -6.04 -6.51 10.02
CA SER A 94 -5.12 -7.65 9.93
C SER A 94 -5.27 -8.52 8.67
N GLU A 95 -6.38 -8.40 7.94
CA GLU A 95 -6.58 -9.12 6.67
C GLU A 95 -5.87 -8.46 5.50
N THR A 96 -5.50 -7.18 5.65
CA THR A 96 -5.01 -6.33 4.55
C THR A 96 -3.60 -5.78 4.78
N ILE A 97 -3.07 -5.80 6.01
CA ILE A 97 -1.70 -5.32 6.28
C ILE A 97 -0.63 -6.15 5.56
N ASP A 98 0.54 -5.52 5.35
CA ASP A 98 1.71 -6.20 4.79
C ASP A 98 2.39 -7.03 5.89
N MET A 99 2.44 -8.34 5.69
CA MET A 99 2.95 -9.29 6.67
C MET A 99 4.44 -9.58 6.54
N ASP A 100 5.12 -9.01 5.54
CA ASP A 100 6.57 -9.22 5.38
C ASP A 100 7.34 -8.60 6.57
N PRO A 101 8.15 -9.37 7.31
CA PRO A 101 8.82 -8.86 8.50
C PRO A 101 10.08 -8.02 8.20
N MET A 102 10.61 -8.09 6.98
CA MET A 102 11.92 -7.55 6.60
C MET A 102 11.84 -6.18 5.92
N ARG A 103 10.84 -5.98 5.05
CA ARG A 103 10.76 -4.74 4.26
C ARG A 103 10.22 -3.58 5.12
N PRO A 104 10.78 -2.36 4.96
CA PRO A 104 10.17 -1.16 5.50
C PRO A 104 8.76 -0.99 4.92
N LYS A 105 7.84 -0.54 5.76
CA LYS A 105 6.43 -0.43 5.42
C LYS A 105 5.82 0.81 6.05
N ALA A 106 4.99 1.52 5.29
CA ALA A 106 4.26 2.71 5.72
C ALA A 106 2.79 2.60 5.35
N ILE A 107 1.94 3.31 6.10
CA ILE A 107 0.50 3.39 5.84
C ILE A 107 0.11 4.87 5.80
N TRP A 108 -0.55 5.28 4.71
CA TRP A 108 -1.19 6.58 4.57
C TRP A 108 -2.71 6.42 4.57
N GLY A 109 -3.35 6.85 5.65
CA GLY A 109 -4.80 6.93 5.75
C GLY A 109 -5.28 8.35 5.46
N PHE A 110 -6.14 8.52 4.46
CA PHE A 110 -6.67 9.84 4.10
C PHE A 110 -7.46 10.46 5.27
N ASN A 111 -7.13 11.70 5.61
CA ASN A 111 -7.84 12.48 6.61
C ASN A 111 -9.11 13.13 6.03
N GLY A 112 -10.11 12.30 5.76
CA GLY A 112 -11.43 12.73 5.28
C GLY A 112 -12.55 12.37 6.25
N THR A 113 -13.70 13.00 6.08
CA THR A 113 -14.88 12.81 6.95
C THR A 113 -15.86 11.78 6.41
N GLU A 114 -16.01 11.69 5.09
CA GLU A 114 -17.01 10.85 4.43
C GLU A 114 -16.71 9.37 4.60
N ARG A 115 -15.42 9.04 4.65
CA ARG A 115 -14.91 7.67 4.80
C ARG A 115 -13.69 7.68 5.74
N PRO A 116 -13.62 6.74 6.69
CA PRO A 116 -12.72 6.88 7.82
C PRO A 116 -11.34 6.28 7.55
N GLY A 117 -10.58 6.83 6.59
CA GLY A 117 -9.23 6.36 6.25
C GLY A 117 -8.23 6.42 7.42
N ALA A 118 -8.32 7.46 8.24
CA ALA A 118 -7.52 7.60 9.47
C ALA A 118 -7.83 6.54 10.53
N VAL A 119 -9.07 6.05 10.57
CA VAL A 119 -9.47 4.97 11.50
C VAL A 119 -8.87 3.65 11.06
N TYR A 120 -8.82 3.37 9.75
CA TYR A 120 -8.05 2.24 9.22
C TYR A 120 -6.57 2.37 9.58
N LEU A 121 -5.96 3.55 9.40
CA LEU A 121 -4.56 3.79 9.72
C LEU A 121 -4.23 3.39 11.17
N ALA A 122 -5.02 3.88 12.14
CA ALA A 122 -4.82 3.55 13.55
C ALA A 122 -5.02 2.04 13.82
N ALA A 123 -6.05 1.42 13.26
CA ALA A 123 -6.33 -0.01 13.44
C ALA A 123 -5.24 -0.91 12.83
N ALA A 124 -4.75 -0.57 11.63
CA ALA A 124 -3.69 -1.30 10.95
C ALA A 124 -2.35 -1.17 11.69
N LEU A 125 -2.01 0.02 12.18
CA LEU A 125 -0.80 0.22 13.00
C LEU A 125 -0.88 -0.56 14.32
N ALA A 126 -2.04 -0.61 14.98
CA ALA A 126 -2.22 -1.44 16.16
C ALA A 126 -1.99 -2.93 15.85
N ALA A 127 -2.48 -3.43 14.71
CA ALA A 127 -2.22 -4.80 14.26
C ALA A 127 -0.73 -5.04 13.96
N HIS A 128 -0.03 -4.07 13.36
CA HIS A 128 1.42 -4.13 13.14
C HIS A 128 2.20 -4.22 14.45
N SER A 129 1.89 -3.36 15.42
CA SER A 129 2.50 -3.37 16.75
C SER A 129 2.23 -4.67 17.50
N GLN A 130 0.99 -5.17 17.47
CA GLN A 130 0.62 -6.43 18.11
C GLN A 130 1.36 -7.63 17.53
N LYS A 131 1.64 -7.63 16.22
CA LYS A 131 2.35 -8.71 15.51
C LYS A 131 3.87 -8.54 15.48
N GLY A 132 4.41 -7.45 16.05
CA GLY A 132 5.85 -7.20 16.05
C GLY A 132 6.44 -6.92 14.67
N ILE A 133 5.65 -6.36 13.74
CA ILE A 133 6.08 -6.00 12.39
C ILE A 133 5.93 -4.48 12.17
N PRO A 134 6.94 -3.67 12.53
CA PRO A 134 6.83 -2.21 12.57
C PRO A 134 6.39 -1.58 11.24
N ALA A 135 5.59 -0.52 11.33
CA ALA A 135 5.12 0.27 10.20
C ALA A 135 5.06 1.77 10.54
N PHE A 136 5.28 2.63 9.55
CA PHE A 136 5.22 4.09 9.69
C PHE A 136 3.80 4.62 9.48
N SER A 137 3.45 5.65 10.24
CA SER A 137 2.18 6.38 10.13
C SER A 137 2.34 7.62 9.26
N ILE A 138 1.45 7.80 8.28
CA ILE A 138 1.28 9.03 7.49
C ILE A 138 -0.20 9.42 7.59
N TYR A 139 -0.49 10.54 8.23
CA TYR A 139 -1.85 11.03 8.48
C TYR A 139 -2.05 12.41 7.84
#